data_AF-A0A7W0PBY5-F1
#
_entry.id   AF-A0A7W0PBY5-F1
#
_cell.length_a   1.000
_cell.length_b   1.000
_cell.length_c   1.000
_cell.angle_alpha   90.00
_cell.angle_beta   90.00
_cell.angle_gamma   90.00
#
_symmetry.space_group_name_H-M   'P 1'
#
loop_
_entity.id
_entity.type
_entity.pdbx_description
1 polymer ?
#
loop_
_entity_poly.entity_id
_entity_poly.type
_entity_poly.pdbx_seq_one_letter_code
_entity_poly.pdbx_strand_id
1 'polypeptide(L)' 'MITVEREVVTRAPLSKAAAYLSDFTNTAKWDPHTEECPRLDSGPLQVGAKYRNVQT' A
#
# COMPACT_ATOMS: atom_id res chain seq x y z
N MET A 1 21.65 8.67 -4.80
CA MET A 1 20.33 8.00 -4.79
C MET A 1 20.30 7.10 -3.57
N ILE A 2 19.27 7.20 -2.73
CA ILE A 2 19.14 6.37 -1.52
C ILE A 2 18.16 5.25 -1.86
N THR A 3 18.56 4.00 -1.58
CA THR A 3 17.69 2.84 -1.65
C THR A 3 17.48 2.32 -0.23
N VAL A 4 16.23 2.11 0.16
CA VAL A 4 15.87 1.56 1.47
C VAL A 4 15.11 0.26 1.25
N GLU A 5 15.54 -0.80 1.91
CA GLU A 5 14.87 -2.09 1.95
C GLU A 5 14.59 -2.48 3.40
N ARG A 6 13.42 -3.08 3.66
CA ARG A 6 13.01 -3.54 5.00
C ARG A 6 12.24 -4.84 4.86
N GLU A 7 12.47 -5.76 5.80
CA GLU A 7 11.75 -7.03 5.89
C GLU A 7 10.86 -7.07 7.15
N VAL A 8 9.72 -7.74 7.04
CA VAL A 8 8.79 -7.96 8.15
C VAL A 8 8.30 -9.40 8.13
N VAL A 9 8.41 -10.08 9.28
CA VAL A 9 7.88 -11.44 9.46
C VAL A 9 6.44 -11.36 9.96
N THR A 10 5.53 -12.09 9.29
CA THR A 10 4.11 -12.15 9.64
C THR A 10 3.59 -13.58 9.64
N ARG A 11 2.52 -13.83 10.40
CA ARG A 11 1.75 -15.08 10.38
C ARG A 11 0.65 -15.07 9.31
N ALA A 12 0.46 -13.94 8.61
CA ALA A 12 -0.56 -13.84 7.57
C ALA A 12 -0.20 -14.76 6.38
N PRO A 13 -1.19 -15.45 5.79
CA PRO A 13 -0.98 -16.17 4.53
C PRO A 13 -0.51 -15.21 3.43
N LEU A 14 0.36 -15.69 2.54
CA LEU A 14 0.97 -14.90 1.46
C LEU A 14 -0.08 -14.19 0.60
N SER A 15 -1.14 -14.89 0.19
CA SER A 15 -2.21 -14.31 -0.64
C SER A 15 -2.92 -13.14 0.05
N LYS A 16 -3.10 -13.22 1.38
CA LYS A 16 -3.71 -12.16 2.17
C LYS A 16 -2.77 -10.96 2.30
N ALA A 17 -1.49 -11.20 2.57
CA ALA A 17 -0.49 -10.14 2.63
C ALA A 17 -0.35 -9.44 1.27
N ALA A 18 -0.26 -10.20 0.18
CA ALA A 18 -0.15 -9.66 -1.17
C ALA A 18 -1.37 -8.80 -1.54
N ALA A 19 -2.60 -9.27 -1.29
CA ALA A 19 -3.81 -8.48 -1.55
C ALA A 19 -3.87 -7.20 -0.71
N TYR A 20 -3.51 -7.29 0.58
CA TYR A 20 -3.51 -6.14 1.49
C TYR A 20 -2.49 -5.07 1.07
N LEU A 21 -1.26 -5.49 0.75
CA LEU A 21 -0.16 -4.59 0.37
C LEU A 21 -0.31 -4.04 -1.05
N SER A 22 -0.97 -4.77 -1.96
CA SER A 22 -1.24 -4.28 -3.32
C SER A 22 -2.29 -3.17 -3.35
N ASP A 23 -3.18 -3.12 -2.35
CA ASP A 23 -4.18 -2.06 -2.23
C ASP A 23 -3.65 -0.91 -1.38
N PHE A 24 -3.23 0.15 -2.05
CA PHE A 24 -2.59 1.29 -1.39
C PHE A 24 -3.55 2.11 -0.53
N THR A 25 -4.87 1.86 -0.58
CA THR A 25 -5.80 2.44 0.40
C THR A 25 -5.50 2.01 1.85
N ASN A 26 -4.79 0.89 2.04
CA ASN A 26 -4.35 0.43 3.36
C ASN A 26 -3.12 1.15 3.92
N THR A 27 -2.47 2.04 3.15
CA THR A 27 -1.15 2.59 3.48
C THR A 27 -1.14 3.33 4.82
N ALA A 28 -2.16 4.14 5.12
CA ALA A 28 -2.27 4.89 6.38
C ALA A 28 -2.30 3.99 7.64
N LYS A 29 -2.57 2.70 7.50
CA LYS A 29 -2.60 1.76 8.63
C LYS A 29 -1.21 1.32 9.09
N TRP A 30 -0.19 1.48 8.25
CA TRP A 30 1.14 0.93 8.51
C TRP A 30 2.29 1.88 8.17
N ASP A 31 2.09 2.88 7.30
CA ASP A 31 3.05 3.96 7.08
C ASP A 31 2.67 5.18 7.93
N PRO A 32 3.45 5.53 8.96
CA PRO A 32 3.15 6.65 9.85
C PRO A 32 3.06 8.02 9.17
N HIS A 33 3.65 8.18 7.98
CA HIS A 33 3.67 9.45 7.25
C HIS A 33 2.53 9.58 6.24
N THR A 34 1.74 8.53 6.04
CA THR A 34 0.58 8.58 5.15
C THR A 34 -0.68 8.85 5.96
N GLU A 35 -1.31 10.00 5.72
CA GLU A 35 -2.60 10.36 6.32
C GLU A 35 -3.74 9.63 5.61
N GLU A 36 -3.79 9.74 4.28
CA GLU A 36 -4.75 9.03 3.44
C GLU A 36 -4.11 8.64 2.10
N CYS A 37 -4.68 7.61 1.46
CA CYS A 37 -4.25 7.20 0.13
C CYS A 37 -5.44 6.75 -0.73
N PRO A 38 -6.40 7.66 -1.04
CA PRO A 38 -7.57 7.30 -1.84
C PRO A 38 -7.18 6.85 -3.25
N ARG A 39 -7.91 5.85 -3.74
CA ARG A 39 -7.84 5.38 -5.12
C ARG A 39 -8.50 6.40 -6.05
N LEU A 40 -7.85 6.70 -7.17
CA LEU A 40 -8.29 7.73 -8.13
C LEU A 40 -9.05 7.17 -9.33
N ASP A 41 -8.99 5.85 -9.54
CA ASP A 41 -9.65 5.16 -10.64
C ASP A 41 -10.66 4.12 -10.15
N SER A 42 -11.47 3.64 -11.08
CA SER A 42 -12.45 2.57 -10.87
C SER A 42 -12.00 1.28 -11.55
N GLY A 43 -12.65 0.17 -11.18
CA GLY A 43 -12.36 -1.16 -11.74
C GLY A 43 -11.47 -2.03 -10.85
N PRO A 44 -11.03 -3.19 -11.35
CA PRO A 44 -10.25 -4.13 -10.57
C PRO A 44 -8.91 -3.52 -10.12
N LEU A 45 -8.39 -3.99 -9.00
CA LEU A 45 -7.04 -3.65 -8.56
C LEU A 45 -6.03 -4.39 -9.46
N GLN A 46 -5.22 -3.63 -10.18
CA GLN A 46 -4.22 -4.16 -11.10
C GLN A 46 -3.04 -3.20 -11.25
N VAL A 47 -1.94 -3.68 -11.82
CA VAL A 47 -0.78 -2.83 -12.13
C VAL A 47 -1.23 -1.65 -13.00
N GLY A 48 -0.81 -0.45 -12.63
CA GLY A 48 -1.23 0.80 -13.27
C GLY A 48 -2.37 1.53 -12.57
N ALA A 49 -2.99 0.94 -11.54
CA ALA A 49 -3.96 1.63 -10.69
C ALA A 49 -3.36 2.90 -10.08
N LYS A 50 -4.15 3.98 -10.03
CA LYS A 50 -3.69 5.30 -9.57
C LYS A 50 -4.23 5.64 -8.18
N TYR A 51 -3.36 6.20 -7.37
CA TYR A 51 -3.64 6.62 -6.00
C TYR A 51 -3.10 8.04 -5.77
N ARG A 52 -3.72 8.78 -4.86
CA ARG A 52 -3.19 10.04 -4.35
C ARG A 52 -2.75 9.82 -2.92
N ASN A 53 -1.45 9.83 -2.66
CA ASN A 53 -0.94 9.81 -1.29
C ASN A 53 -1.04 11.23 -0.71
N VAL A 54 -1.65 11.34 0.47
CA VAL A 54 -1.75 12.56 1.27
C VAL A 54 -0.87 12.33 2.51
N GLN A 55 0.06 13.25 2.75
CA GLN A 55 1.05 13.20 3.83
C GLN A 55 0.93 14.48 4.66
N THR A 56 1.29 14.38 5.95
CA THR A 56 1.41 15.53 6.86
C THR A 56 2.77 16.20 6.74
#